data_AF-A0A1D2RU28-F1
#
_entry.id   AF-A0A1D2RU28-F1
#
_cell.length_a   1.000
_cell.length_b   1.000
_cell.length_c   1.000
_cell.angle_alpha   90.00
_cell.angle_beta   90.00
_cell.angle_gamma   90.00
#
_symmetry.space_group_name_H-M   'P 1'
#
loop_
_entity.id
_entity.type
_entity.pdbx_description
1 polymer ?
#
loop_
_entity_poly.entity_id
_entity_poly.type
_entity_poly.pdbx_seq_one_letter_code
_entity_poly.pdbx_strand_id
1 'polypeptide(L)'
;MTMHKDPYCECCSLWARHVEGAGFPVSVVVNRDMDAIKRTVGVPAGKGSCHTAQVAGYFIEGHVPAEDIHRLLAERPDARGLSAPGMPIGSPGMPGPPRPYTVYLIGKDGSSTPFSQHGH
;
A
#
# COMPACT_ATOMS: atom_id res chain seq x y z
N MET A 1 -6.86 7.38 -7.52
CA MET A 1 -7.00 6.38 -6.44
C MET A 1 -7.52 7.07 -5.19
N THR A 2 -8.19 6.33 -4.31
CA THR A 2 -8.69 6.86 -3.03
C THR A 2 -7.89 6.25 -1.90
N MET A 3 -7.26 7.08 -1.06
CA MET A 3 -6.45 6.64 0.08
C MET A 3 -7.15 6.97 1.38
N HIS A 4 -7.30 5.96 2.25
CA HIS A 4 -7.75 6.12 3.63
C HIS A 4 -6.53 6.15 4.55
N LYS A 5 -6.46 7.15 5.42
CA LYS A 5 -5.40 7.26 6.45
C LYS A 5 -5.95 7.79 7.77
N ASP A 6 -5.22 7.49 8.85
CA ASP A 6 -5.38 8.20 10.11
C ASP A 6 -4.96 9.68 9.97
N PRO A 7 -5.68 10.66 10.58
CA PRO A 7 -5.37 12.08 10.49
C PRO A 7 -3.93 12.44 10.86
N TYR A 8 -3.34 11.77 11.86
CA TYR A 8 -2.03 12.12 12.43
C TYR A 8 -0.86 11.34 11.80
N CYS A 9 -1.12 10.52 10.78
CA CYS A 9 -0.10 9.77 10.08
C CYS A 9 0.62 10.62 9.01
N GLU A 10 1.74 11.27 9.37
CA GLU A 10 2.50 12.11 8.43
C GLU A 10 3.19 11.31 7.31
N CYS A 11 3.74 10.14 7.62
CA CYS A 11 4.37 9.27 6.62
C CYS A 11 3.37 8.84 5.51
N CYS A 12 2.09 8.67 5.85
CA CYS A 12 1.03 8.41 4.89
C CYS A 12 0.84 9.59 3.90
N SER A 13 0.97 10.84 4.37
CA SER A 13 0.91 12.03 3.51
C SER A 13 2.10 12.09 2.55
N LEU A 14 3.29 11.69 3.01
CA LEU A 14 4.49 11.62 2.17
C LEU A 14 4.36 10.53 1.10
N TRP A 15 3.78 9.37 1.45
CA TRP A 15 3.49 8.32 0.48
C TRP A 15 2.51 8.80 -0.60
N ALA A 16 1.44 9.51 -0.22
CA ALA A 16 0.50 10.08 -1.19
C ALA A 16 1.21 10.99 -2.20
N ARG A 17 2.09 11.90 -1.73
CA ARG A 17 2.88 12.77 -2.61
C ARG A 17 3.80 12.00 -3.56
N HIS A 18 4.44 10.93 -3.07
CA HIS A 18 5.26 10.05 -3.91
C HIS A 18 4.44 9.45 -5.05
N VAL A 19 3.26 8.93 -4.73
CA VAL A 19 2.37 8.29 -5.68
C VAL A 19 1.75 9.30 -6.65
N GLU A 20 1.42 10.50 -6.20
CA GLU A 20 1.02 11.63 -7.05
C GLU A 20 2.13 12.03 -8.02
N GLY A 21 3.38 12.13 -7.54
CA GLY A 21 4.55 12.40 -8.38
C GLY A 21 4.81 11.34 -9.45
N ALA A 22 4.32 10.11 -9.22
CA ALA A 22 4.38 9.01 -10.18
C ALA A 22 3.18 8.97 -11.16
N GLY A 23 2.32 10.00 -11.14
CA GLY A 23 1.22 10.17 -12.10
C GLY A 23 -0.14 9.63 -11.64
N PHE A 24 -0.27 9.21 -10.38
CA PHE A 24 -1.55 8.75 -9.83
C PHE A 24 -2.27 9.89 -9.10
N PRO A 25 -3.45 10.36 -9.55
CA PRO A 25 -4.22 11.30 -8.74
C PRO A 25 -4.67 10.63 -7.44
N VAL A 26 -4.40 11.21 -6.27
CA VAL A 26 -4.75 10.67 -4.96
C VAL A 26 -5.83 11.53 -4.30
N SER A 27 -6.98 10.92 -3.98
CA SER A 27 -7.99 11.53 -3.12
C SER A 27 -7.82 11.00 -1.70
N VAL A 28 -7.47 11.86 -0.75
CA VAL A 28 -7.26 11.48 0.65
C VAL A 28 -8.57 11.56 1.43
N VAL A 29 -8.92 10.46 2.09
CA VAL A 29 -10.06 10.35 3.01
C VAL A 29 -9.50 10.06 4.40
N VAL A 30 -9.71 10.99 5.31
CA VAL A 30 -9.31 10.81 6.71
C VAL A 30 -10.30 9.88 7.40
N ASN A 31 -9.81 8.80 8.00
CA ASN A 31 -10.62 7.85 8.76
C ASN A 31 -9.88 7.41 10.02
N ARG A 32 -10.56 7.41 11.17
CA ARG A 32 -10.01 6.94 12.45
C ARG A 32 -10.14 5.44 12.63
N ASP A 33 -11.12 4.80 11.99
CA ASP A 33 -11.28 3.34 12.02
C ASP A 33 -10.65 2.72 10.77
N MET A 34 -9.33 2.68 10.75
CA MET A 34 -8.58 2.06 9.66
C MET A 34 -8.74 0.54 9.62
N ASP A 35 -9.03 -0.10 10.76
CA ASP A 35 -9.24 -1.55 10.81
C ASP A 35 -10.53 -1.94 10.09
N ALA A 36 -11.59 -1.14 10.18
CA ALA A 36 -12.81 -1.34 9.38
C ALA A 36 -12.50 -1.28 7.89
N ILE A 37 -11.72 -0.29 7.43
CA ILE A 37 -11.34 -0.17 6.02
C ILE A 37 -10.57 -1.41 5.55
N LYS A 38 -9.58 -1.87 6.32
CA LYS A 38 -8.78 -3.06 6.02
C LYS A 38 -9.64 -4.31 5.91
N ARG A 39 -10.61 -4.51 6.82
CA ARG A 39 -11.56 -5.62 6.76
C ARG A 39 -12.44 -5.56 5.52
N THR A 40 -12.93 -4.37 5.15
CA THR A 40 -13.79 -4.19 3.97
C THR A 40 -13.09 -4.58 2.67
N VAL A 41 -11.82 -4.22 2.50
CA VAL A 41 -11.05 -4.59 1.29
C VAL A 41 -10.41 -5.99 1.40
N GLY A 42 -10.46 -6.59 2.59
CA GLY A 42 -9.96 -7.94 2.86
C GLY A 42 -8.43 -8.03 2.94
N VAL A 43 -7.79 -7.06 3.59
CA VAL A 43 -6.37 -7.18 3.98
C VAL A 43 -6.22 -8.33 4.99
N PRO A 44 -5.36 -9.33 4.73
CA PRO A 44 -5.14 -10.44 5.66
C PRO A 44 -4.50 -9.99 6.98
N ALA A 45 -4.74 -10.76 8.04
CA ALA A 45 -4.05 -10.57 9.32
C ALA A 45 -2.53 -10.62 9.12
N GLY A 46 -1.81 -9.70 9.77
CA GLY A 46 -0.35 -9.57 9.62
C GLY A 46 0.11 -8.94 8.30
N LYS A 47 -0.80 -8.55 7.40
CA LYS A 47 -0.50 -7.82 6.16
C LYS A 47 -0.97 -6.36 6.19
N GLY A 48 -1.35 -5.85 7.37
CA GLY A 48 -1.76 -4.48 7.57
C GLY A 48 -0.60 -3.49 7.70
N SER A 49 -0.91 -2.22 7.47
CA SER A 49 -0.04 -1.05 7.58
C SER A 49 -0.85 0.19 8.03
N CYS A 50 -0.26 1.38 7.95
CA CYS A 50 -0.82 2.65 8.44
C CYS A 50 -1.92 3.25 7.55
N HIS A 51 -1.97 2.93 6.26
CA HIS A 51 -2.98 3.43 5.32
C HIS A 51 -3.38 2.36 4.30
N THR A 52 -4.53 2.59 3.66
CA THR A 52 -5.09 1.67 2.65
C THR A 52 -5.62 2.51 1.49
N ALA A 53 -5.08 2.32 0.29
CA ALA A 53 -5.57 2.94 -0.93
C ALA A 53 -6.31 1.93 -1.83
N GLN A 54 -7.18 2.43 -2.69
CA GLN A 54 -7.92 1.63 -3.67
C GLN A 54 -7.76 2.22 -5.07
N VAL A 55 -7.41 1.37 -6.04
CA VAL A 55 -7.18 1.74 -7.44
C VAL A 55 -7.57 0.60 -8.36
N ALA A 56 -8.41 0.88 -9.36
CA ALA A 56 -8.81 -0.09 -10.40
C ALA A 56 -9.27 -1.48 -9.90
N GLY A 57 -9.92 -1.52 -8.73
CA GLY A 57 -10.40 -2.77 -8.10
C GLY A 57 -9.39 -3.47 -7.19
N TYR A 58 -8.16 -2.96 -7.08
CA TYR A 58 -7.15 -3.43 -6.15
C TYR A 58 -7.04 -2.54 -4.91
N PHE A 59 -6.72 -3.13 -3.76
CA PHE A 59 -6.20 -2.37 -2.64
C PHE A 59 -4.67 -2.24 -2.70
N ILE A 60 -4.14 -1.16 -2.15
CA ILE A 60 -2.71 -0.93 -1.91
C ILE A 60 -2.56 -0.64 -0.42
N GLU A 61 -1.93 -1.56 0.30
CA GLU A 61 -1.81 -1.51 1.75
C GLU A 61 -0.40 -1.10 2.16
N GLY A 62 -0.29 0.06 2.80
CA GLY A 62 0.98 0.58 3.29
C GLY A 62 1.89 1.17 2.21
N HIS A 63 3.16 1.30 2.56
CA HIS A 63 4.17 2.05 1.81
C HIS A 63 4.69 1.30 0.56
N VAL A 64 3.77 0.85 -0.29
CA VAL A 64 4.06 0.18 -1.56
C VAL A 64 4.63 1.19 -2.57
N PRO A 65 5.76 0.90 -3.24
CA PRO A 65 6.30 1.77 -4.27
C PRO A 65 5.37 1.96 -5.48
N ALA A 66 5.32 3.18 -6.00
CA ALA A 66 4.49 3.51 -7.17
C ALA A 66 4.80 2.66 -8.41
N GLU A 67 6.05 2.19 -8.58
CA GLU A 67 6.44 1.28 -9.66
C GLU A 67 5.77 -0.10 -9.55
N ASP A 68 5.57 -0.61 -8.33
CA ASP A 68 4.84 -1.86 -8.12
C ASP A 68 3.34 -1.66 -8.37
N ILE A 69 2.79 -0.47 -8.08
CA ILE A 69 1.41 -0.12 -8.43
C ILE A 69 1.24 -0.08 -9.95
N HIS A 70 2.17 0.55 -10.68
CA HIS A 70 2.18 0.53 -12.14
C HIS A 70 2.23 -0.89 -12.68
N ARG A 71 3.13 -1.73 -12.15
CA ARG A 71 3.26 -3.13 -12.56
C ARG A 71 1.97 -3.92 -12.31
N LEU A 72 1.36 -3.78 -11.13
CA LEU A 72 0.07 -4.40 -10.80
C LEU A 72 -1.00 -4.03 -11.82
N LEU A 73 -1.09 -2.75 -12.20
CA LEU A 73 -2.12 -2.25 -13.11
C LEU A 73 -1.84 -2.63 -14.58
N ALA A 74 -0.58 -2.85 -14.94
CA ALA A 74 -0.19 -3.34 -16.26
C ALA A 74 -0.47 -4.85 -16.39
N GLU A 75 -0.07 -5.64 -15.41
CA GLU A 75 -0.21 -7.11 -15.42
C GLU A 75 -1.64 -7.58 -15.10
N ARG A 76 -2.35 -6.81 -14.27
CA ARG A 76 -3.72 -7.10 -13.79
C ARG A 76 -3.90 -8.55 -13.32
N PRO A 77 -3.06 -9.04 -12.39
CA PRO A 77 -3.18 -10.40 -11.89
C PRO A 77 -4.52 -10.62 -11.17
N ASP A 78 -4.94 -11.88 -11.08
CA ASP A 78 -6.15 -12.26 -10.35
C ASP A 78 -5.92 -12.21 -8.83
N ALA A 79 -5.99 -11.00 -8.28
CA ALA A 79 -5.62 -10.69 -6.91
C ALA A 79 -6.53 -9.61 -6.32
N ARG A 80 -6.47 -9.43 -4.99
CA ARG A 80 -7.14 -8.34 -4.28
C ARG A 80 -6.29 -7.08 -4.21
N GLY A 81 -4.96 -7.21 -4.19
CA GLY A 81 -4.11 -6.04 -3.99
C GLY A 81 -2.66 -6.33 -3.63
N LEU A 82 -1.95 -5.26 -3.29
CA LEU A 82 -0.57 -5.29 -2.79
C LEU A 82 -0.51 -4.88 -1.33
N SER A 83 0.47 -5.42 -0.61
CA SER A 83 0.76 -5.04 0.77
C SER A 83 2.25 -4.90 1.01
N ALA A 84 2.66 -3.78 1.61
CA ALA A 84 3.93 -3.60 2.31
C ALA A 84 3.64 -3.59 3.82
N PRO A 85 3.69 -4.77 4.50
CA PRO A 85 3.26 -4.87 5.89
C PRO A 85 4.07 -4.02 6.85
N GLY A 86 3.42 -3.51 7.89
CA GLY A 86 4.05 -2.65 8.90
C GLY A 86 4.41 -1.27 8.31
N MET A 87 5.58 -0.74 8.67
CA MET A 87 6.07 0.56 8.17
C MET A 87 7.58 0.46 7.92
N PRO A 88 8.01 -0.17 6.80
CA PRO A 88 9.42 -0.40 6.54
C PRO A 88 10.21 0.90 6.36
N ILE A 89 11.32 1.06 7.08
CA ILE A 89 12.19 2.23 6.93
C ILE A 89 12.83 2.23 5.54
N GLY A 90 12.84 3.39 4.88
CA GLY A 90 13.34 3.56 3.51
C GLY A 90 12.33 3.23 2.42
N SER A 91 11.13 2.76 2.77
CA SER A 91 10.01 2.71 1.83
C SER A 91 9.46 4.12 1.52
N PRO A 92 8.71 4.32 0.43
CA PRO A 92 8.21 5.65 0.07
C PRO A 92 7.36 6.28 1.16
N GLY A 93 7.74 7.47 1.62
CA GLY A 93 7.11 8.16 2.75
C GLY A 93 7.64 7.75 4.14
N MET A 94 8.57 6.79 4.22
CA MET A 94 9.27 6.38 5.43
C MET A 94 10.76 6.78 5.37
N PRO A 95 11.15 7.98 5.86
CA PRO A 95 12.52 8.44 5.80
C PRO A 95 13.47 7.58 6.64
N GLY A 96 14.70 7.41 6.17
CA GLY A 96 15.76 6.67 6.86
C GLY A 96 16.60 5.82 5.91
N PRO A 97 17.64 5.15 6.41
CA PRO A 97 18.46 4.27 5.59
C PRO A 97 17.61 3.10 5.06
N PRO A 98 17.75 2.74 3.78
CA PRO A 98 17.00 1.64 3.19
C PRO A 98 17.26 0.34 3.96
N ARG A 99 16.18 -0.41 4.21
CA ARG A 99 16.24 -1.76 4.79
C ARG A 99 15.47 -2.71 3.89
N PRO A 100 15.92 -3.97 3.76
CA PRO A 100 15.21 -4.95 2.96
C PRO A 100 13.76 -5.13 3.39
N TYR A 101 12.83 -5.06 2.43
CA TYR A 101 11.43 -5.40 2.66
C TYR A 101 10.77 -5.99 1.42
N THR A 102 9.74 -6.78 1.66
CA THR A 102 8.95 -7.45 0.63
C THR A 102 7.61 -6.75 0.45
N VAL A 103 7.24 -6.45 -0.78
CA VAL A 103 5.83 -6.20 -1.13
C VAL A 103 5.21 -7.54 -1.53
N TYR A 104 4.02 -7.81 -1.00
CA TYR A 104 3.28 -9.05 -1.24
C TYR A 104 2.10 -8.79 -2.17
N LEU A 105 1.85 -9.72 -3.09
CA LEU A 105 0.60 -9.84 -3.81
C LEU A 105 -0.38 -10.63 -2.94
N ILE A 106 -1.59 -10.11 -2.78
CA ILE A 106 -2.63 -10.73 -1.97
C ILE A 106 -3.69 -11.35 -2.88
N GLY A 107 -3.81 -12.67 -2.82
CA GLY A 107 -4.77 -13.44 -3.60
C GLY A 107 -6.23 -13.21 -3.17
N LYS A 108 -7.17 -13.62 -4.02
CA LYS A 108 -8.62 -13.56 -3.72
C LYS A 108 -9.02 -14.41 -2.52
N ASP A 109 -8.26 -15.45 -2.20
CA ASP A 109 -8.40 -16.32 -1.04
C ASP A 109 -7.71 -15.80 0.23
N GLY A 110 -7.01 -14.65 0.14
CA GLY A 110 -6.23 -14.09 1.24
C GLY A 110 -4.82 -14.65 1.36
N SER A 111 -4.40 -15.55 0.45
CA SER A 111 -2.99 -15.98 0.35
C SER A 111 -2.08 -14.79 0.03
N SER A 112 -0.81 -14.89 0.43
CA SER A 112 0.18 -13.85 0.15
C SER A 112 1.42 -14.46 -0.51
N THR A 113 1.80 -13.93 -1.66
CA THR A 113 3.02 -14.32 -2.38
C THR A 113 3.96 -13.12 -2.51
N PRO A 114 5.30 -13.30 -2.47
CA PRO A 114 6.22 -12.21 -2.75
C PRO A 114 5.99 -11.63 -4.15
N PHE A 115 5.83 -10.32 -4.24
CA PHE A 115 5.66 -9.60 -5.50
C PHE A 115 6.96 -8.89 -5.91
N SER A 116 7.63 -8.21 -4.97
CA SER A 116 8.89 -7.51 -5.19
C SER A 116 9.71 -7.42 -3.90
N GLN A 117 11.01 -7.16 -4.05
CA GLN A 117 11.96 -6.93 -2.97
C GLN A 117 12.58 -5.55 -3.15
N HIS A 118 12.68 -4.81 -2.06
CA HIS A 118 13.14 -3.42 -2.01
C HIS A 118 14.14 -3.20 -0.88
N GLY A 119 14.83 -2.06 -0.90
CA GLY A 119 15.71 -1.63 0.19
C GLY A 119 17.05 -2.35 0.26
N HIS A 120 17.59 -2.69 -0.92
CA HIS A 120 18.98 -3.13 -1.11
C HIS A 120 19.93 -1.94 -1.26
#